data_AF-A0A7J2U2K1-F1
#
_entry.id   AF-A0A7J2U2K1-F1
#
_cell.length_a   1.000
_cell.length_b   1.000
_cell.length_c   1.000
_cell.angle_alpha   90.00
_cell.angle_beta   90.00
_cell.angle_gamma   90.00
#
_symmetry.space_group_name_H-M   'P 1'
#
loop_
_entity.id
_entity.type
_entity.pdbx_description
1 polymer ?
#
loop_
_entity_poly.entity_id
_entity_poly.type
_entity_poly.pdbx_seq_one_letter_code
_entity_poly.pdbx_strand_id
1 'polypeptide(L)'
;MSLVSLLETAVHRHAKHIRMYRRLKIESLNERTIDTVKRYVGRLRKFTIDISTILSSISEDVILSMDQDSLSRLDLLTFYIYEVAVNEEEEVLKALLILQNELGIEIVSYKDLEHVRIVRDLAKKINVSIQPLLK
;
A
#
# COMPACT_ATOMS: atom_id res chain seq x y z
N MET A 1 13.84 15.05 7.91
CA MET A 1 13.30 14.20 6.83
C MET A 1 11.88 14.66 6.57
N SER A 2 11.50 15.03 5.34
CA SER A 2 10.16 15.56 5.06
C SER A 2 9.12 14.44 5.02
N LEU A 3 7.83 14.80 5.20
CA LEU A 3 6.71 13.85 5.08
C LEU A 3 6.67 13.19 3.69
N VAL A 4 6.97 13.94 2.64
CA VAL A 4 7.04 13.43 1.26
C VAL A 4 8.14 12.36 1.13
N SER A 5 9.34 12.59 1.70
CA SER A 5 10.41 11.58 1.68
C SER A 5 10.08 10.33 2.50
N LEU A 6 9.35 10.49 3.61
CA LEU A 6 8.84 9.35 4.39
C LEU A 6 7.84 8.53 3.59
N LEU A 7 6.89 9.19 2.94
CA LEU A 7 5.90 8.54 2.09
C LEU A 7 6.57 7.82 0.92
N GLU A 8 7.51 8.48 0.24
CA GLU A 8 8.27 7.91 -0.87
C GLU A 8 8.99 6.63 -0.44
N THR A 9 9.65 6.64 0.72
CA THR A 9 10.33 5.45 1.26
C THR A 9 9.34 4.33 1.56
N ALA A 10 8.18 4.65 2.14
CA ALA A 10 7.13 3.68 2.46
C ALA A 10 6.57 3.03 1.19
N VAL A 11 6.23 3.85 0.18
CA VAL A 11 5.73 3.40 -1.13
C VAL A 11 6.75 2.50 -1.84
N HIS A 12 8.03 2.87 -1.84
CA HIS A 12 9.07 2.02 -2.44
C HIS A 12 9.19 0.65 -1.76
N ARG A 13 9.12 0.61 -0.42
CA ARG A 13 9.16 -0.66 0.34
C ARG A 13 7.93 -1.51 0.04
N HIS A 14 6.76 -0.89 -0.01
CA HIS A 14 5.49 -1.53 -0.32
C HIS A 14 5.48 -2.13 -1.73
N ALA A 15 5.78 -1.32 -2.75
CA ALA A 15 5.87 -1.76 -4.15
C ALA A 15 6.93 -2.86 -4.37
N LYS A 16 8.04 -2.83 -3.63
CA LYS A 16 9.04 -3.92 -3.66
C LYS A 16 8.43 -5.24 -3.18
N HIS A 17 7.66 -5.23 -2.11
CA HIS A 17 7.09 -6.46 -1.54
C HIS A 17 5.93 -7.01 -2.38
N ILE A 18 5.10 -6.14 -2.97
CA ILE A 18 4.09 -6.55 -3.95
C ILE A 18 4.76 -7.30 -5.11
N ARG A 19 5.81 -6.73 -5.71
CA ARG A 19 6.54 -7.36 -6.81
C ARG A 19 7.18 -8.69 -6.42
N MET A 20 7.71 -8.79 -5.20
CA MET A 20 8.24 -10.06 -4.69
C MET A 20 7.14 -11.11 -4.60
N TYR A 21 5.96 -10.74 -4.13
CA TYR A 21 4.82 -11.65 -4.06
C TYR A 21 4.36 -12.10 -5.45
N ARG A 22 4.18 -11.18 -6.41
CA ARG A 22 3.74 -11.53 -7.78
C ARG A 22 4.70 -12.52 -8.48
N ARG A 23 5.96 -12.56 -8.05
CA ARG A 23 6.96 -13.52 -8.55
C ARG A 23 6.92 -14.88 -7.85
N LEU A 24 6.26 -14.99 -6.70
CA LEU A 24 6.03 -16.28 -6.07
C LEU A 24 5.04 -17.05 -6.93
N LYS A 25 5.54 -18.04 -7.66
CA LYS A 25 4.71 -19.06 -8.30
C LYS A 25 4.18 -19.98 -7.21
N ILE A 26 3.04 -19.62 -6.64
CA ILE A 26 2.39 -20.45 -5.62
C ILE A 26 1.58 -21.53 -6.35
N GLU A 27 2.29 -22.48 -6.94
CA GLU A 27 1.68 -23.64 -7.61
C GLU A 27 1.39 -24.77 -6.60
N SER A 28 2.11 -24.80 -5.46
CA SER A 28 1.79 -25.61 -4.29
C SER A 28 2.41 -25.03 -3.01
N LEU A 29 1.68 -25.14 -1.90
CA LEU A 29 2.10 -24.66 -0.59
C LEU A 29 2.52 -25.84 0.29
N ASN A 30 3.82 -26.02 0.51
CA ASN A 30 4.32 -26.81 1.65
C ASN A 30 4.42 -25.90 2.90
N GLU A 31 4.55 -26.47 4.09
CA GLU A 31 4.62 -25.71 5.36
C GLU A 31 5.64 -24.57 5.32
N ARG A 32 6.83 -24.82 4.76
CA ARG A 32 7.89 -23.81 4.64
C ARG A 32 7.50 -22.65 3.71
N THR A 33 6.78 -22.94 2.63
CA THR A 33 6.24 -21.91 1.73
C THR A 33 5.13 -21.12 2.43
N ILE A 34 4.26 -21.77 3.20
CA ILE A 34 3.19 -21.11 3.97
C ILE A 34 3.77 -20.11 4.96
N ASP A 35 4.77 -20.51 5.77
CA ASP A 35 5.43 -19.61 6.72
C ASP A 35 6.11 -18.44 6.03
N THR A 36 6.64 -18.68 4.83
CA THR A 36 7.25 -17.64 4.02
C THR A 36 6.21 -16.65 3.52
N VAL A 37 5.08 -17.14 2.99
CA VAL A 37 3.95 -16.31 2.56
C VAL A 37 3.38 -15.50 3.74
N LYS A 38 3.15 -16.12 4.90
CA LYS A 38 2.68 -15.43 6.11
C LYS A 38 3.60 -14.29 6.53
N ARG A 39 4.91 -14.50 6.51
CA ARG A 39 5.90 -13.45 6.79
C ARG A 39 5.84 -12.32 5.75
N TYR A 40 5.63 -12.64 4.48
CA TYR A 40 5.48 -11.62 3.44
C TYR A 40 4.20 -10.81 3.62
N VAL A 41 3.06 -11.46 3.88
CA VAL A 41 1.79 -10.78 4.19
C VAL A 41 1.94 -9.87 5.41
N GLY A 42 2.58 -10.35 6.48
CA GLY A 42 2.84 -9.54 7.66
C GLY A 42 3.68 -8.29 7.35
N ARG A 43 4.62 -8.37 6.40
CA ARG A 43 5.39 -7.21 5.93
C ARG A 43 4.55 -6.26 5.07
N LEU A 44 3.74 -6.80 4.14
CA LEU A 44 2.82 -5.99 3.33
C LEU A 44 1.88 -5.20 4.24
N ARG A 45 1.19 -5.88 5.16
CA ARG A 45 0.33 -5.26 6.18
C ARG A 45 1.05 -4.13 6.92
N LYS A 46 2.28 -4.36 7.39
CA LYS A 46 3.06 -3.33 8.07
C LYS A 46 3.27 -2.11 7.17
N PHE A 47 3.69 -2.29 5.92
CA PHE A 47 3.93 -1.16 5.02
C PHE A 47 2.65 -0.44 4.62
N THR A 48 1.53 -1.16 4.48
CA THR A 48 0.21 -0.58 4.23
C THR A 48 -0.23 0.29 5.41
N ILE A 49 -0.01 -0.17 6.65
CA ILE A 49 -0.24 0.63 7.87
C ILE A 49 0.71 1.83 7.93
N ASP A 50 1.99 1.66 7.60
CA ASP A 50 2.97 2.77 7.57
C ASP A 50 2.51 3.86 6.58
N ILE A 51 2.10 3.48 5.36
CA ILE A 51 1.55 4.40 4.36
C ILE A 51 0.30 5.10 4.89
N SER A 52 -0.67 4.34 5.43
CA SER A 52 -1.90 4.90 5.99
C SER A 52 -1.63 5.93 7.08
N THR A 53 -0.66 5.65 7.94
CA THR A 53 -0.26 6.54 9.04
C THR A 53 0.34 7.83 8.50
N ILE A 54 1.23 7.73 7.52
CA ILE A 54 1.84 8.91 6.88
C ILE A 54 0.77 9.74 6.16
N LEU A 55 -0.09 9.12 5.35
CA LEU A 55 -1.16 9.83 4.65
C LEU A 55 -2.12 10.52 5.63
N SER A 56 -2.47 9.88 6.74
CA SER A 56 -3.34 10.48 7.76
C SER A 56 -2.72 11.70 8.44
N SER A 57 -1.39 11.84 8.41
CA SER A 57 -0.69 13.02 8.94
C SER A 57 -0.62 14.20 7.95
N ILE A 58 -1.00 13.99 6.70
CA ILE A 58 -1.02 15.03 5.66
C ILE A 58 -2.38 15.73 5.71
N SER A 59 -2.45 16.84 6.44
CA SER A 59 -3.62 17.72 6.47
C SER A 59 -3.59 18.76 5.34
N GLU A 60 -4.71 19.46 5.13
CA GLU A 60 -4.79 20.59 4.19
C GLU A 60 -3.79 21.70 4.54
N ASP A 61 -3.63 22.04 5.83
CA ASP A 61 -2.65 23.03 6.26
C ASP A 61 -1.21 22.62 5.91
N VAL A 62 -0.89 21.33 6.06
CA VAL A 62 0.41 20.79 5.67
C VAL A 62 0.60 20.94 4.17
N ILE A 63 -0.40 20.56 3.36
CA ILE A 63 -0.37 20.70 1.89
C ILE A 63 -0.15 22.16 1.48
N LEU A 64 -0.91 23.10 2.05
CA LEU A 64 -0.82 24.53 1.72
C LEU A 64 0.53 25.16 2.10
N SER A 65 1.26 24.55 3.04
CA SER A 65 2.60 24.99 3.45
C SER A 65 3.75 24.40 2.61
N MET A 66 3.47 23.45 1.72
CA MET A 66 4.49 22.80 0.90
C MET A 66 4.94 23.70 -0.26
N ASP A 67 6.21 23.57 -0.64
CA ASP A 67 6.70 24.13 -1.91
C ASP A 67 6.17 23.33 -3.12
N GLN A 68 6.28 23.93 -4.32
CA GLN A 68 5.78 23.35 -5.57
C GLN A 68 6.44 22.01 -5.94
N ASP A 69 7.72 21.80 -5.60
CA ASP A 69 8.41 20.51 -5.81
C ASP A 69 7.80 19.41 -4.93
N SER A 70 7.62 19.70 -3.65
CA SER A 70 7.02 18.80 -2.68
C SER A 70 5.57 18.46 -3.03
N LEU A 71 4.79 19.46 -3.47
CA LEU A 71 3.42 19.24 -3.95
C LEU A 71 3.38 18.33 -5.18
N SER A 72 4.22 18.59 -6.19
CA SER A 72 4.28 17.79 -7.41
C SER A 72 4.66 16.33 -7.11
N ARG A 73 5.62 16.13 -6.21
CA ARG A 73 6.03 14.79 -5.77
C ARG A 73 4.95 14.09 -4.97
N LEU A 74 4.25 14.80 -4.09
CA LEU A 74 3.15 14.25 -3.32
C LEU A 74 1.98 13.86 -4.22
N ASP A 75 1.67 14.66 -5.24
CA ASP A 75 0.67 14.33 -6.27
C ASP A 75 1.00 13.01 -6.96
N LEU A 76 2.21 12.88 -7.50
CA LEU A 76 2.67 11.65 -8.16
C LEU A 76 2.61 10.42 -7.24
N LEU A 77 3.06 10.57 -5.99
CA LEU A 77 3.05 9.48 -5.01
C LEU A 77 1.63 9.05 -4.67
N THR A 78 0.75 10.01 -4.40
CA THR A 78 -0.64 9.70 -4.04
C THR A 78 -1.39 9.10 -5.21
N PHE A 79 -1.22 9.62 -6.43
CA PHE A 79 -1.71 9.03 -7.66
C PHE A 79 -1.30 7.56 -7.81
N TYR A 80 0.01 7.29 -7.72
CA TYR A 80 0.53 5.93 -7.81
C TYR A 80 -0.06 5.01 -6.73
N ILE A 81 -0.20 5.50 -5.49
CA ILE A 81 -0.77 4.71 -4.40
C ILE A 81 -2.20 4.28 -4.74
N TYR A 82 -3.11 5.22 -5.06
CA TYR A 82 -4.53 4.89 -5.18
C TYR A 82 -4.91 4.24 -6.51
N GLU A 83 -4.14 4.45 -7.58
CA GLU A 83 -4.38 3.83 -8.90
C GLU A 83 -3.61 2.51 -9.11
N VAL A 84 -2.44 2.35 -8.50
CA VAL A 84 -1.55 1.21 -8.80
C VAL A 84 -1.32 0.35 -7.56
N ALA A 85 -0.67 0.91 -6.54
CA ALA A 85 -0.14 0.10 -5.43
C ALA A 85 -1.23 -0.67 -4.67
N VAL A 86 -2.34 0.00 -4.33
CA VAL A 86 -3.46 -0.63 -3.61
C VAL A 86 -4.21 -1.65 -4.46
N ASN A 87 -4.28 -1.45 -5.78
CA ASN A 87 -4.94 -2.38 -6.69
C ASN A 87 -4.10 -3.67 -6.81
N GLU A 88 -2.79 -3.54 -6.98
CA GLU A 88 -1.90 -4.70 -7.00
C GLU A 88 -1.91 -5.46 -5.67
N GLU A 89 -1.92 -4.76 -4.53
CA GLU A 89 -2.04 -5.42 -3.22
C GLU A 89 -3.39 -6.12 -3.04
N GLU A 90 -4.49 -5.50 -3.45
CA GLU A 90 -5.83 -6.10 -3.35
C GLU A 90 -5.92 -7.40 -4.16
N GLU A 91 -5.37 -7.42 -5.37
CA GLU A 91 -5.29 -8.65 -6.20
C GLU A 91 -4.49 -9.76 -5.49
N VAL A 92 -3.33 -9.41 -4.92
CA VAL A 92 -2.49 -10.34 -4.16
C VAL A 92 -3.24 -10.93 -2.97
N LEU A 93 -3.89 -10.08 -2.18
CA LEU A 93 -4.63 -10.52 -0.99
C LEU A 93 -5.84 -11.38 -1.37
N LYS A 94 -6.57 -11.06 -2.44
CA LYS A 94 -7.68 -11.88 -2.93
C LYS A 94 -7.22 -13.25 -3.41
N ALA A 95 -6.11 -13.33 -4.15
CA ALA A 95 -5.54 -14.60 -4.57
C ALA A 95 -5.16 -15.47 -3.36
N LEU A 96 -4.60 -14.85 -2.31
CA LEU A 96 -4.32 -15.55 -1.06
C LEU A 96 -5.57 -16.03 -0.35
N LEU A 97 -6.63 -15.20 -0.27
CA LEU A 97 -7.89 -15.62 0.35
C LEU A 97 -8.49 -16.85 -0.35
N ILE A 98 -8.40 -16.93 -1.68
CA ILE A 98 -8.85 -18.12 -2.43
C ILE A 98 -8.03 -19.34 -2.02
N LEU A 99 -6.71 -19.22 -2.09
CA LEU A 99 -5.79 -20.32 -1.76
C LEU A 99 -5.93 -20.79 -0.31
N GLN A 100 -6.13 -19.84 0.62
CA GLN A 100 -6.31 -20.14 2.04
C GLN A 100 -7.59 -20.96 2.27
N ASN A 101 -8.67 -20.65 1.53
CA ASN A 101 -9.94 -21.36 1.62
C ASN A 101 -9.84 -22.77 1.05
N GLU A 102 -9.09 -22.95 -0.05
CA GLU A 102 -8.82 -24.27 -0.64
C GLU A 102 -8.01 -25.18 0.29
N LEU A 103 -7.07 -24.60 1.04
CA LEU A 103 -6.16 -25.36 1.91
C LEU A 103 -6.64 -25.47 3.35
N GLY A 104 -7.64 -24.69 3.77
CA GLY A 104 -8.11 -24.64 5.16
C GLY A 104 -7.10 -24.02 6.13
N ILE A 105 -6.23 -23.12 5.66
CA ILE A 105 -5.17 -22.50 6.45
C ILE A 105 -5.37 -20.99 6.45
N GLU A 106 -5.34 -20.34 7.61
CA GLU A 106 -5.41 -18.89 7.67
C GLU A 106 -4.08 -18.25 7.28
N ILE A 107 -4.09 -17.37 6.28
CA ILE A 107 -2.94 -16.60 5.80
C ILE A 107 -3.24 -15.10 5.80
N VAL A 108 -4.43 -14.71 5.33
CA VAL A 108 -4.88 -13.33 5.18
C VAL A 108 -6.22 -13.15 5.88
N SER A 109 -6.40 -12.00 6.52
CA SER A 109 -7.65 -11.61 7.17
C SER A 109 -8.41 -10.59 6.32
N TYR A 110 -9.73 -10.51 6.48
CA TYR A 110 -10.53 -9.46 5.83
C TYR A 110 -10.11 -8.04 6.25
N LYS A 111 -9.51 -7.88 7.44
CA LYS A 111 -8.95 -6.59 7.89
C LYS A 111 -7.80 -6.11 7.01
N ASP A 112 -7.07 -7.02 6.36
CA ASP A 112 -6.00 -6.66 5.44
C ASP A 112 -6.56 -5.90 4.24
N LEU A 113 -7.66 -6.39 3.66
CA LEU A 113 -8.36 -5.71 2.56
C LEU A 113 -8.95 -4.36 3.01
N GLU A 114 -9.41 -4.26 4.26
CA GLU A 114 -9.91 -3.01 4.83
C GLU A 114 -8.80 -1.95 4.92
N HIS A 115 -7.60 -2.34 5.39
CA HIS A 115 -6.44 -1.43 5.41
C HIS A 115 -6.06 -0.92 4.01
N VAL A 116 -6.10 -1.79 3.00
CA VAL A 116 -5.85 -1.39 1.60
C VAL A 116 -6.87 -0.35 1.12
N ARG A 117 -8.15 -0.53 1.47
CA ARG A 117 -9.21 0.45 1.14
C ARG A 117 -9.00 1.79 1.84
N ILE A 118 -8.65 1.79 3.12
CA ILE A 118 -8.33 3.01 3.86
C ILE A 118 -7.19 3.78 3.18
N VAL A 119 -6.11 3.09 2.80
CA VAL A 119 -4.98 3.71 2.09
C VAL A 119 -5.42 4.30 0.75
N ARG A 120 -6.25 3.57 -0.02
CA ARG A 120 -6.82 4.06 -1.29
C ARG A 120 -7.58 5.37 -1.09
N ASP A 121 -8.48 5.40 -0.12
CA ASP A 121 -9.35 6.55 0.13
C ASP A 121 -8.56 7.78 0.61
N LEU A 122 -7.59 7.58 1.50
CA LEU A 122 -6.70 8.63 1.97
C LEU A 122 -5.85 9.21 0.83
N ALA A 123 -5.22 8.35 0.04
CA ALA A 123 -4.38 8.79 -1.08
C ALA A 123 -5.20 9.53 -2.14
N LYS A 124 -6.40 9.03 -2.49
CA LYS A 124 -7.31 9.71 -3.40
C LYS A 124 -7.74 11.08 -2.89
N LYS A 125 -8.09 11.19 -1.61
CA LYS A 125 -8.48 12.47 -0.99
C LYS A 125 -7.36 13.49 -1.10
N ILE A 126 -6.14 13.12 -0.70
CA ILE A 126 -4.98 14.01 -0.76
C ILE A 126 -4.68 14.43 -2.20
N ASN A 127 -4.70 13.48 -3.13
CA ASN A 127 -4.43 13.77 -4.54
C ASN A 127 -5.41 14.81 -5.11
N VAL A 128 -6.71 14.62 -4.90
CA VAL A 128 -7.76 15.55 -5.34
C VAL A 128 -7.56 16.95 -4.72
N SER A 129 -7.10 17.03 -3.47
CA SER A 129 -6.80 18.31 -2.81
C SER A 129 -5.57 19.04 -3.38
N ILE A 130 -4.61 18.32 -3.97
CA ILE A 130 -3.38 18.92 -4.53
C ILE A 130 -3.60 19.44 -5.95
N GLN A 131 -4.42 18.76 -6.75
CA GLN A 131 -4.65 19.09 -8.16
C GLN A 131 -4.98 20.58 -8.46
N PRO A 132 -5.76 21.30 -7.64
CA PRO A 132 -6.00 22.73 -7.85
C PRO A 132 -4.78 23.63 -7.61
N LEU A 133 -3.81 23.18 -6.81
CA LEU A 133 -2.64 23.96 -6.37
C LEU A 133 -1.44 23.86 -7.32
N LEU A 134 -1.51 22.92 -8.27
CA LEU A 134 -0.48 22.67 -9.30
C LEU A 134 -0.77 23.38 -10.64
N LYS A 135 -1.77 24.26 -10.67
CA LYS A 135 -2.20 25.01 -11.87
C LYS A 135 -1.44 26.31 -12.07
#